data_AF-A0A2A6NG03-F1
#
_entry.id   AF-A0A2A6NG03-F1
#
_cell.length_a   1.000
_cell.length_b   1.000
_cell.length_c   1.000
_cell.angle_alpha   90.00
_cell.angle_beta   90.00
_cell.angle_gamma   90.00
#
_symmetry.space_group_name_H-M   'P 1'
#
loop_
_entity.id
_entity.type
_entity.pdbx_description
1 polymer ?
#
loop_
_entity_poly.entity_id
_entity_poly.type
_entity_poly.pdbx_seq_one_letter_code
_entity_poly.pdbx_strand_id
1 'polypeptide(L)'
;MSMQPLFTYTLLAQLKRDIERPAVIYADPPYTADHYSRYYHLWETLLRYDYPEPVGKGLYRSDRFTSKFSVKSEVHRQFEQLIERTAELGVELVLNYPRDGLMEAPETNLLAMLTSHFSHAEVAAAIPHVHSTMGASKGVERESVTELIFYAH
;
A
#
# COMPACT_ATOMS: atom_id res chain seq x y z
N MET A 1 10.88 -21.41 -8.85
CA MET A 1 10.00 -21.06 -7.71
C MET A 1 10.25 -19.61 -7.36
N SER A 2 9.38 -18.69 -7.78
CA SER A 2 9.55 -17.28 -7.43
C SER A 2 9.15 -17.10 -5.97
N MET A 3 10.08 -16.58 -5.18
CA MET A 3 9.83 -16.22 -3.78
C MET A 3 9.04 -14.92 -3.82
N GLN A 4 7.71 -15.02 -3.72
CA GLN A 4 6.91 -13.83 -3.46
C GLN A 4 7.37 -13.27 -2.12
N PRO A 5 7.57 -11.95 -1.97
CA PRO A 5 7.67 -11.36 -0.65
C PRO A 5 6.33 -11.59 0.05
N LEU A 6 6.28 -12.65 0.84
CA LEU A 6 5.19 -13.06 1.71
C LEU A 6 5.04 -12.09 2.91
N PHE A 7 5.64 -10.91 2.87
CA PHE A 7 5.99 -10.16 4.09
C PHE A 7 4.78 -9.58 4.81
N THR A 8 3.80 -9.00 4.12
CA THR A 8 2.72 -8.25 4.81
C THR A 8 1.86 -9.16 5.67
N TYR A 9 1.35 -10.26 5.10
CA TYR A 9 0.42 -11.14 5.81
C TYR A 9 1.11 -12.15 6.72
N THR A 10 2.35 -12.52 6.41
CA THR A 10 3.13 -13.39 7.29
C THR A 10 3.52 -12.67 8.57
N LEU A 11 3.86 -11.38 8.50
CA LEU A 11 4.14 -10.58 9.69
C LEU A 11 2.92 -10.49 10.62
N LEU A 12 1.74 -10.13 10.10
CA LEU A 12 0.52 -10.06 10.92
C LEU A 12 0.18 -11.43 11.54
N ALA A 13 0.37 -12.52 10.79
CA ALA A 13 0.17 -13.87 11.31
C ALA A 13 1.23 -14.29 12.35
N GLN A 14 2.46 -13.77 12.26
CA GLN A 14 3.50 -13.97 13.26
C GLN A 14 3.16 -13.22 14.55
N LEU A 15 2.76 -11.96 14.46
CA LEU A 15 2.39 -11.12 15.62
C LEU A 15 1.24 -11.72 16.46
N LYS A 16 0.32 -12.48 15.85
CA LYS A 16 -0.72 -13.22 16.62
C LYS A 16 -0.12 -14.16 17.66
N ARG A 17 1.08 -14.68 17.43
CA ARG A 17 1.75 -15.66 18.29
C ARG A 17 2.79 -15.02 19.21
N ASP A 18 3.09 -13.74 19.02
CA ASP A 18 4.06 -13.02 19.83
C ASP A 18 3.43 -12.51 21.14
N ILE A 19 4.25 -12.51 22.20
CA ILE A 19 3.87 -12.03 23.54
C ILE A 19 3.78 -10.49 23.55
N GLU A 20 4.68 -9.84 22.81
CA GLU A 20 4.67 -8.40 22.59
C GLU A 20 4.00 -8.10 21.26
N ARG A 21 3.03 -7.18 21.28
CA ARG A 21 2.31 -6.72 20.09
C ARG A 21 2.39 -5.20 20.02
N PRO A 22 2.44 -4.63 18.79
CA PRO A 22 2.35 -3.19 18.65
C PRO A 22 0.99 -2.69 19.15
N ALA A 23 0.94 -1.49 19.71
CA ALA A 23 -0.34 -0.84 20.01
C ALA A 23 -1.06 -0.38 18.73
N VAL A 24 -0.29 0.01 17.71
CA VAL A 24 -0.77 0.57 16.46
C VAL A 24 0.02 0.02 15.26
N ILE A 25 -0.68 -0.23 14.16
CA ILE A 25 -0.11 -0.51 12.85
C ILE A 25 -0.31 0.70 11.95
N TYR A 26 0.77 1.14 11.30
CA TYR A 26 0.71 2.12 10.23
C TYR A 26 0.81 1.41 8.87
N ALA A 27 -0.18 1.60 8.01
CA ALA A 27 -0.23 1.02 6.69
C ALA A 27 -0.20 2.11 5.60
N ASP A 28 0.73 1.96 4.65
CA ASP A 28 0.85 2.82 3.47
C ASP A 28 1.00 1.93 2.23
N PRO A 29 -0.09 1.26 1.79
CA PRO A 29 -0.02 0.34 0.67
C PRO A 29 0.15 1.08 -0.67
N PRO A 30 0.82 0.44 -1.65
CA PRO A 30 1.02 1.09 -2.95
C PRO A 30 -0.31 1.34 -3.64
N TYR A 31 -0.49 2.56 -4.14
CA TYR A 31 -1.76 3.09 -4.63
C TYR A 31 -1.81 3.29 -6.15
N THR A 32 -0.73 2.97 -6.86
CA THR A 32 -0.64 3.03 -8.34
C THR A 32 -0.14 1.70 -8.92
N ALA A 33 -0.54 1.41 -10.16
CA ALA A 33 -0.19 0.17 -10.85
C ALA A 33 1.28 0.14 -11.31
N ASP A 34 1.80 1.27 -11.77
CA ASP A 34 3.08 1.32 -12.49
C ASP A 34 4.28 1.69 -11.62
N HIS A 35 4.06 2.28 -10.45
CA HIS A 35 5.13 3.04 -9.78
C HIS A 35 5.96 2.18 -8.83
N TYR A 36 5.35 1.31 -8.05
CA TYR A 36 6.07 0.60 -6.97
C TYR A 36 7.24 -0.22 -7.54
N SER A 37 6.93 -1.07 -8.50
CA SER A 37 7.93 -1.94 -9.11
C SER A 37 8.97 -1.18 -9.94
N ARG A 38 8.59 -0.04 -10.55
CA ARG A 38 9.48 0.80 -11.34
C ARG A 38 10.48 1.56 -10.46
N TYR A 39 10.05 2.14 -9.34
CA TYR A 39 10.91 2.98 -8.51
C TYR A 39 11.76 2.19 -7.52
N TYR A 40 11.32 0.99 -7.11
CA TYR A 40 12.01 0.21 -6.07
C TYR A 40 12.87 -0.96 -6.59
N HIS A 41 12.89 -1.25 -7.89
CA HIS A 41 13.65 -2.41 -8.43
C HIS A 41 15.15 -2.38 -8.11
N LEU A 42 15.76 -1.19 -8.06
CA LEU A 42 17.17 -1.04 -7.69
C LEU A 42 17.40 -1.37 -6.21
N TRP A 43 16.56 -0.82 -5.33
CA TRP A 43 16.60 -1.11 -3.90
C TRP A 43 16.36 -2.60 -3.60
N GLU A 44 15.42 -3.23 -4.31
CA GLU A 44 15.18 -4.66 -4.21
C GLU A 44 16.43 -5.48 -4.56
N THR A 45 17.17 -5.06 -5.59
CA THR A 45 18.44 -5.69 -5.99
C THR A 45 19.52 -5.50 -4.92
N LEU A 46 19.64 -4.30 -4.35
CA LEU A 46 20.58 -4.02 -3.26
C LEU A 46 20.28 -4.86 -2.01
N LEU A 47 19.00 -4.98 -1.63
CA LEU A 47 18.58 -5.74 -0.45
C LEU A 47 18.75 -7.25 -0.63
N ARG A 48 18.44 -7.78 -1.82
CA ARG A 48 18.66 -9.20 -2.15
C ARG A 48 20.14 -9.52 -2.36
N TYR A 49 20.94 -8.50 -2.63
CA TYR A 49 22.37 -8.59 -2.91
C TYR A 49 22.68 -9.62 -4.02
N ASP A 50 21.84 -9.61 -5.05
CA ASP A 50 21.97 -10.46 -6.24
C ASP A 50 22.19 -9.61 -7.50
N TYR A 51 22.41 -10.27 -8.64
CA TYR A 51 22.78 -9.63 -9.90
C TYR A 51 21.93 -10.19 -11.04
N PRO A 52 20.63 -9.85 -11.11
CA PRO A 52 19.77 -10.30 -12.19
C PRO A 52 20.16 -9.66 -13.52
N GLU A 53 19.91 -10.35 -14.62
CA GLU A 53 20.03 -9.76 -15.96
C GLU A 53 19.02 -8.61 -16.13
N PRO A 54 19.48 -7.38 -16.41
CA PRO A 54 18.60 -6.22 -16.52
C PRO A 54 17.83 -6.21 -17.85
N VAL A 55 16.56 -5.81 -17.80
CA VAL A 55 15.65 -5.78 -18.96
C VAL A 55 15.24 -4.36 -19.30
N GLY A 56 15.36 -4.02 -20.59
CA GLY A 56 14.91 -2.74 -21.15
C GLY A 56 15.73 -1.53 -20.70
N LYS A 57 15.31 -0.34 -21.14
CA LYS A 57 16.05 0.93 -20.87
C LYS A 57 16.08 1.33 -19.40
N GLY A 58 15.14 0.84 -18.60
CA GLY A 58 15.07 1.12 -17.17
C GLY A 58 15.88 0.15 -16.30
N LEU A 59 16.61 -0.80 -16.90
CA LEU A 59 17.42 -1.81 -16.19
C LEU A 59 16.62 -2.60 -15.15
N TYR A 60 15.39 -2.95 -15.49
CA TYR A 60 14.50 -3.64 -14.56
C TYR A 60 14.91 -5.09 -14.33
N ARG A 61 14.61 -5.61 -13.15
CA ARG A 61 14.69 -7.05 -12.90
C ARG A 61 13.60 -7.81 -13.68
N SER A 62 13.92 -8.99 -14.21
CA SER A 62 12.92 -9.84 -14.89
C SER A 62 11.93 -10.50 -13.92
N ASP A 63 12.37 -10.76 -12.68
CA ASP A 63 11.58 -11.36 -11.60
C ASP A 63 10.84 -10.32 -10.74
N ARG A 64 10.53 -9.17 -11.33
CA ARG A 64 9.97 -8.01 -10.62
C ARG A 64 8.71 -8.36 -9.85
N PHE A 65 8.67 -7.95 -8.59
CA PHE A 65 7.48 -8.07 -7.76
C PHE A 65 6.45 -6.99 -8.12
N THR A 66 5.18 -7.41 -8.21
CA THR A 66 4.04 -6.51 -8.27
C THR A 66 3.19 -6.76 -7.03
N SER A 67 3.00 -5.70 -6.22
CA SER A 67 2.09 -5.76 -5.08
C SER A 67 0.67 -5.99 -5.55
N LYS A 68 -0.10 -6.83 -4.86
CA LYS A 68 -1.53 -7.01 -5.15
C LYS A 68 -2.35 -5.75 -4.87
N PHE A 69 -1.86 -4.84 -4.02
CA PHE A 69 -2.44 -3.51 -3.84
C PHE A 69 -2.29 -2.64 -5.10
N SER A 70 -1.28 -2.90 -5.93
CA SER A 70 -1.07 -2.25 -7.22
C SER A 70 -1.91 -2.86 -8.36
N VAL A 71 -2.85 -3.77 -8.07
CA VAL A 71 -3.70 -4.41 -9.08
C VAL A 71 -5.16 -4.04 -8.83
N LYS A 72 -5.78 -3.30 -9.75
CA LYS A 72 -7.15 -2.76 -9.59
C LYS A 72 -8.19 -3.84 -9.23
N SER A 73 -8.10 -5.03 -9.81
CA SER A 73 -9.03 -6.13 -9.51
C SER A 73 -8.80 -6.78 -8.14
N GLU A 74 -7.62 -6.61 -7.54
CA GLU A 74 -7.25 -7.23 -6.26
C GLU A 74 -7.30 -6.25 -5.09
N VAL A 75 -7.20 -4.94 -5.34
CA VAL A 75 -7.00 -3.90 -4.31
C VAL A 75 -8.06 -3.98 -3.20
N HIS A 76 -9.33 -4.13 -3.57
CA HIS A 76 -10.43 -4.25 -2.61
C HIS A 76 -10.24 -5.45 -1.66
N ARG A 77 -9.93 -6.61 -2.23
CA ARG A 77 -9.68 -7.84 -1.48
C ARG A 77 -8.44 -7.75 -0.59
N GLN A 78 -7.42 -7.00 -1.00
CA GLN A 78 -6.22 -6.81 -0.19
C GLN A 78 -6.48 -5.91 1.01
N PHE A 79 -7.25 -4.83 0.84
CA PHE A 79 -7.65 -3.99 1.96
C PHE A 79 -8.49 -4.74 2.98
N GLU A 80 -9.49 -5.50 2.51
CA GLU A 80 -10.33 -6.32 3.40
C GLU A 80 -9.47 -7.24 4.28
N GLN A 81 -8.53 -7.98 3.67
CA GLN A 81 -7.64 -8.88 4.40
C GLN A 81 -6.68 -8.16 5.35
N LEU A 82 -6.18 -6.97 4.97
CA LEU A 82 -5.30 -6.18 5.83
C LEU A 82 -6.06 -5.69 7.07
N ILE A 83 -7.25 -5.15 6.85
CA ILE A 83 -8.14 -4.60 7.88
C ILE A 83 -8.57 -5.71 8.83
N GLU A 84 -9.14 -6.79 8.32
CA GLU A 84 -9.59 -7.96 9.09
C GLU A 84 -8.46 -8.49 9.98
N ARG A 85 -7.29 -8.77 9.40
CA ARG A 85 -6.15 -9.34 10.16
C ARG A 85 -5.60 -8.38 11.21
N THR A 86 -5.69 -7.08 10.97
CA THR A 86 -5.27 -6.06 11.94
C THR A 86 -6.26 -6.00 13.11
N ALA A 87 -7.57 -6.00 12.82
CA ALA A 87 -8.60 -6.05 13.84
C ALA A 87 -8.50 -7.34 14.69
N GLU A 88 -8.25 -8.49 14.06
CA GLU A 88 -8.04 -9.77 14.76
C GLU A 88 -6.82 -9.76 15.72
N LEU A 89 -5.87 -8.85 15.54
CA LEU A 89 -4.74 -8.68 16.46
C LEU A 89 -5.14 -7.89 17.72
N GLY A 90 -6.25 -7.16 17.68
CA GLY A 90 -6.70 -6.25 18.73
C GLY A 90 -5.83 -5.00 18.86
N VAL A 91 -5.32 -4.51 17.73
CA VAL A 91 -4.42 -3.34 17.66
C VAL A 91 -5.03 -2.26 16.78
N GLU A 92 -4.69 -1.01 17.05
CA GLU A 92 -5.18 0.13 16.28
C GLU A 92 -4.58 0.15 14.86
N LEU A 93 -5.29 0.76 13.92
CA LEU A 93 -4.84 0.91 12.53
C LEU A 93 -4.86 2.38 12.12
N VAL A 94 -3.72 2.86 11.65
CA VAL A 94 -3.59 4.09 10.87
C VAL A 94 -3.33 3.69 9.42
N LEU A 95 -4.23 4.08 8.52
CA LEU A 95 -4.11 3.77 7.10
C LEU A 95 -3.97 5.05 6.29
N ASN A 96 -2.89 5.16 5.53
CA ASN A 96 -2.69 6.22 4.55
C ASN A 96 -3.08 5.73 3.15
N TYR A 97 -3.93 6.48 2.45
CA TYR A 97 -4.28 6.18 1.07
C TYR A 97 -4.74 7.42 0.30
N PRO A 98 -4.28 7.65 -0.94
CA PRO A 98 -4.73 8.80 -1.72
C PRO A 98 -6.15 8.62 -2.25
N ARG A 99 -6.87 9.74 -2.32
CA ARG A 99 -8.23 9.83 -2.88
C ARG A 99 -8.30 9.30 -4.32
N ASP A 100 -7.27 9.56 -5.11
CA ASP A 100 -7.17 9.19 -6.53
C ASP A 100 -6.37 7.89 -6.76
N GLY A 101 -6.26 7.04 -5.72
CA GLY A 101 -5.63 5.73 -5.84
C GLY A 101 -6.42 4.72 -6.69
N LEU A 102 -5.91 3.49 -6.80
CA LEU A 102 -6.56 2.40 -7.56
C LEU A 102 -7.94 1.95 -7.04
N MET A 103 -8.28 2.31 -5.81
CA MET A 103 -9.56 1.96 -5.20
C MET A 103 -10.55 3.08 -5.49
N GLU A 104 -11.73 2.74 -5.98
CA GLU A 104 -12.78 3.72 -6.24
C GLU A 104 -13.39 4.19 -4.92
N ALA A 105 -13.70 5.49 -4.81
CA ALA A 105 -14.31 6.11 -3.63
C ALA A 105 -13.69 5.64 -2.29
N PRO A 106 -12.37 5.80 -2.10
CA PRO A 106 -11.66 5.21 -0.95
C PRO A 106 -12.19 5.73 0.39
N GLU A 107 -12.63 6.99 0.47
CA GLU A 107 -13.26 7.57 1.67
C GLU A 107 -14.46 6.74 2.15
N THR A 108 -15.36 6.37 1.23
CA THR A 108 -16.54 5.60 1.57
C THR A 108 -16.21 4.12 1.77
N ASN A 109 -15.46 3.55 0.83
CA ASN A 109 -15.22 2.10 0.80
C ASN A 109 -14.28 1.65 1.92
N LEU A 110 -13.17 2.36 2.17
CA LEU A 110 -12.27 2.01 3.27
C LEU A 110 -12.93 2.27 4.63
N LEU A 111 -13.67 3.38 4.78
CA LEU A 111 -14.37 3.66 6.03
C LEU A 111 -15.42 2.59 6.34
N ALA A 112 -16.15 2.11 5.33
CA ALA A 112 -17.11 1.01 5.49
C ALA A 112 -16.42 -0.30 5.90
N MET A 113 -15.30 -0.66 5.28
CA MET A 113 -14.51 -1.82 5.67
C MET A 113 -14.00 -1.69 7.11
N LEU A 114 -13.39 -0.56 7.46
CA LEU A 114 -12.87 -0.30 8.80
C LEU A 114 -13.98 -0.39 9.86
N THR A 115 -15.13 0.24 9.62
CA THR A 115 -16.28 0.20 10.54
C THR A 115 -16.88 -1.20 10.70
N SER A 116 -16.67 -2.10 9.72
CA SER A 116 -17.14 -3.48 9.81
C SER A 116 -16.28 -4.36 10.72
N HIS A 117 -15.03 -3.97 10.98
CA HIS A 117 -14.04 -4.75 11.74
C HIS A 117 -13.58 -4.07 13.04
N PHE A 118 -13.68 -2.74 13.12
CA PHE A 118 -13.28 -1.94 14.28
C PHE A 118 -14.50 -1.31 14.95
N SER A 119 -14.37 -1.01 16.26
CA SER A 119 -15.45 -0.40 17.04
C SER A 119 -15.68 1.06 16.65
N HIS A 120 -14.60 1.73 16.24
CA HIS A 120 -14.61 3.08 15.73
C HIS A 120 -13.67 3.21 14.53
N ALA A 121 -14.08 3.99 13.53
CA ALA A 121 -13.25 4.33 12.39
C ALA A 121 -13.63 5.73 11.87
N GLU A 122 -12.63 6.50 11.46
CA GLU A 122 -12.82 7.83 10.89
C GLU A 122 -11.75 8.18 9.86
N VAL A 123 -12.03 9.22 9.05
CA VAL A 123 -11.02 9.92 8.26
C VAL A 123 -10.42 11.00 9.15
N ALA A 124 -9.29 10.69 9.79
CA ALA A 124 -8.61 11.57 10.74
C ALA A 124 -7.99 12.80 10.06
N ALA A 125 -7.55 12.69 8.80
CA ALA A 125 -7.07 13.82 8.04
C ALA A 125 -7.26 13.65 6.52
N ALA A 126 -7.45 14.77 5.82
CA ALA A 126 -7.38 14.87 4.38
C ALA A 126 -6.35 15.96 4.03
N ILE A 127 -5.20 15.55 3.50
CA ILE A 127 -4.06 16.44 3.28
C ILE A 127 -3.91 16.68 1.77
N PRO A 128 -4.16 17.91 1.28
CA PRO A 128 -3.96 18.23 -0.12
C PRO A 128 -2.46 18.37 -0.43
N HIS A 129 -1.99 17.63 -1.42
CA HIS A 129 -0.65 17.72 -1.98
C HIS A 129 -0.70 18.18 -3.44
N VAL A 130 0.36 18.85 -3.87
CA VAL A 130 0.55 19.26 -5.26
C VAL A 130 1.80 18.57 -5.78
N HIS A 131 1.63 17.62 -6.70
CA HIS A 131 2.73 16.93 -7.34
C HIS A 131 3.05 17.55 -8.70
N SER A 132 4.34 17.73 -8.99
CA SER A 132 4.79 18.04 -10.34
C SER A 132 4.61 16.81 -11.23
N THR A 133 3.94 16.98 -12.37
CA THR A 133 3.87 15.93 -13.38
C THR A 133 5.26 15.78 -14.00
N MET A 134 5.90 14.62 -13.79
CA MET A 134 7.29 14.34 -14.22
C MET A 134 7.40 14.36 -15.75
N GLY A 135 7.56 15.56 -16.33
CA GLY A 135 7.73 15.79 -17.77
C GLY A 135 6.44 16.27 -18.46
N ALA A 136 6.07 17.52 -18.22
CA ALA A 136 5.01 18.21 -18.96
C ALA A 136 5.42 18.42 -20.44
N SER A 137 5.18 17.44 -21.28
CA SER A 137 5.29 17.63 -22.73
C SER A 137 3.96 18.05 -23.37
N LYS A 138 2.79 17.72 -22.77
CA LYS A 138 1.44 18.11 -23.23
C LYS A 138 0.36 18.04 -22.12
N GLY A 139 0.53 18.67 -20.96
CA GLY A 139 -0.49 18.61 -19.88
C GLY A 139 -0.28 19.59 -18.73
N VAL A 140 -1.24 19.64 -17.80
CA VAL A 140 -1.22 20.49 -16.60
C VAL A 140 0.00 20.14 -15.73
N GLU A 141 0.83 21.13 -15.42
CA GLU A 141 2.13 20.96 -14.74
C GLU A 141 2.04 20.45 -13.30
N ARG A 142 0.84 20.44 -12.73
CA ARG A 142 0.58 20.15 -11.31
C ARG A 142 -0.71 19.35 -11.18
N GLU A 143 -0.62 18.17 -10.58
CA GLU A 143 -1.77 17.36 -10.22
C GLU A 143 -1.97 17.45 -8.71
N SER A 144 -3.17 17.85 -8.28
CA SER A 144 -3.54 17.87 -6.88
C SER A 144 -3.92 16.45 -6.46
N VAL A 145 -3.17 15.87 -5.53
CA VAL A 145 -3.50 14.57 -4.92
C VAL A 145 -3.89 14.85 -3.48
N THR A 146 -5.03 14.33 -3.02
CA THR A 146 -5.41 14.42 -1.61
C THR A 146 -5.09 13.10 -0.94
N GLU A 147 -4.19 13.12 0.04
CA GLU A 147 -3.89 11.97 0.89
C GLU A 147 -4.94 11.88 1.99
N LEU A 148 -5.46 10.68 2.24
CA LEU A 148 -6.45 10.41 3.27
C LEU A 148 -5.80 9.56 4.35
N ILE A 149 -5.87 10.05 5.58
CA ILE A 149 -5.43 9.32 6.77
C ILE A 149 -6.67 8.82 7.48
N PHE A 150 -6.82 7.51 7.56
CA PHE A 150 -7.84 6.82 8.32
C PHE A 150 -7.27 6.37 9.65
N TYR A 151 -8.09 6.42 10.69
CA TYR A 151 -7.78 5.89 12.01
C TYR A 151 -8.90 4.98 12.48
N ALA A 152 -8.56 3.80 13.01
CA ALA A 152 -9.53 2.82 13.50
C ALA A 152 -9.02 2.09 14.76
N HIS A 153 -9.93 1.84 15.70
CA HIS A 153 -9.67 1.18 16.99
C HIS A 153 -10.87 0.38 17.53
#